data_AF-A0A1Y6H7L8-F1
#
_entry.id   AF-A0A1Y6H7L8-F1
#
_cell.length_a   1.000
_cell.length_b   1.000
_cell.length_c   1.000
_cell.angle_alpha   90.00
_cell.angle_beta   90.00
_cell.angle_gamma   90.00
#
_symmetry.space_group_name_H-M   'P 1'
#
loop_
_entity.id
_entity.type
_entity.pdbx_description
1 polymer ?
#
loop_
_entity_poly.entity_id
_entity_poly.type
_entity_poly.pdbx_seq_one_letter_code
_entity_poly.pdbx_strand_id
1 'polypeptide(L)'
;MANPNPQLEAALAQFAGQPGTTPAQEAQLRAAVIADADRFNRQATSGQLKGFALEAPGGSPNLTGSYDKATGVVTIPAASFQSAGSAANADLKAVVGLQGMSVDFAHKTWQDPAGQTRTVDQDMVSNLQATLNGSPVLAAQIKQAVA
;
A
#
# COMPACT_ATOMS: atom_id res chain seq x y z
N MET A 1 4.94 -4.74 -19.13
CA MET A 1 4.85 -4.69 -17.65
C MET A 1 6.13 -5.31 -17.11
N ALA A 2 6.80 -4.66 -16.17
CA ALA A 2 7.96 -5.24 -15.52
C ALA A 2 7.53 -6.40 -14.60
N ASN A 3 8.39 -7.40 -14.46
CA ASN A 3 8.19 -8.45 -13.47
C ASN A 3 8.68 -7.98 -12.10
N PRO A 4 8.11 -8.48 -10.99
CA PRO A 4 8.66 -8.22 -9.67
C PRO A 4 10.12 -8.66 -9.56
N ASN A 5 10.94 -7.82 -8.92
CA ASN A 5 12.33 -8.13 -8.59
C ASN A 5 12.41 -9.01 -7.32
N PRO A 6 13.59 -9.55 -6.94
CA PRO A 6 13.70 -10.43 -5.78
C PRO A 6 13.22 -9.82 -4.46
N GLN A 7 13.43 -8.52 -4.25
CA GLN A 7 12.99 -7.81 -3.05
C GLN A 7 11.46 -7.71 -2.99
N LEU A 8 10.82 -7.39 -4.12
CA LEU A 8 9.36 -7.32 -4.23
C LEU A 8 8.73 -8.72 -4.15
N GLU A 9 9.36 -9.73 -4.74
CA GLU A 9 8.95 -11.15 -4.58
C GLU A 9 9.00 -11.57 -3.11
N ALA A 10 10.06 -11.20 -2.37
CA ALA A 10 10.15 -11.49 -0.95
C ALA A 10 9.03 -10.79 -0.16
N ALA A 11 8.71 -9.54 -0.48
CA ALA A 11 7.61 -8.80 0.14
C ALA A 11 6.24 -9.46 -0.10
N LEU A 12 6.01 -9.95 -1.32
CA LEU A 12 4.79 -10.71 -1.69
C LEU A 12 4.75 -12.09 -1.00
N ALA A 13 5.89 -12.79 -0.93
CA ALA A 13 5.99 -14.08 -0.25
C ALA A 13 5.76 -13.96 1.26
N GLN A 14 6.19 -12.87 1.89
CA GLN A 14 5.88 -12.59 3.29
C GLN A 14 4.38 -12.46 3.53
N PHE A 15 3.66 -11.77 2.66
CA PHE A 15 2.20 -11.68 2.72
C PHE A 15 1.54 -13.06 2.61
N ALA A 16 2.04 -13.91 1.70
CA ALA A 16 1.57 -15.29 1.53
C ALA A 16 1.72 -16.14 2.81
N GLY A 17 2.78 -15.88 3.57
CA GLY A 17 3.10 -16.61 4.81
C GLY A 17 2.37 -16.10 6.06
N GLN A 18 1.60 -15.01 5.96
CA GLN A 18 0.91 -14.44 7.12
C GLN A 18 -0.31 -15.28 7.54
N PRO A 19 -0.55 -15.44 8.85
CA PRO A 19 -1.76 -16.07 9.35
C PRO A 19 -3.02 -15.34 8.84
N GLY A 20 -3.96 -16.08 8.27
CA GLY A 20 -5.22 -15.54 7.75
C GLY A 20 -5.19 -15.10 6.29
N THR A 21 -4.02 -15.06 5.64
CA THR A 21 -3.92 -14.84 4.20
C THR A 21 -4.20 -16.14 3.43
N THR A 22 -5.03 -16.04 2.39
CA THR A 22 -5.34 -17.16 1.48
C THR A 22 -4.49 -17.09 0.20
N PRO A 23 -4.25 -18.23 -0.48
CA PRO A 23 -3.57 -18.21 -1.79
C PRO A 23 -4.28 -17.35 -2.84
N ALA A 24 -5.61 -17.24 -2.77
CA ALA A 24 -6.38 -16.37 -3.67
C ALA A 24 -6.06 -14.89 -3.42
N GLN A 25 -5.98 -14.46 -2.16
CA GLN A 25 -5.60 -13.08 -1.81
C GLN A 25 -4.17 -12.76 -2.24
N GLU A 26 -3.23 -13.69 -2.07
CA GLU A 26 -1.85 -13.51 -2.56
C GLU A 26 -1.81 -13.33 -4.08
N ALA A 27 -2.50 -14.19 -4.82
CA ALA A 27 -2.58 -14.08 -6.28
C ALA A 27 -3.21 -12.75 -6.73
N GLN A 28 -4.27 -12.29 -6.05
CA GLN A 28 -4.92 -11.01 -6.33
C GLN A 28 -3.99 -9.82 -6.02
N LEU A 29 -3.30 -9.82 -4.88
CA LEU A 29 -2.34 -8.78 -4.52
C LEU A 29 -1.22 -8.72 -5.56
N ARG A 30 -0.66 -9.87 -5.93
CA ARG A 30 0.36 -10.00 -6.97
C ARG A 30 -0.11 -9.43 -8.30
N ALA A 31 -1.33 -9.75 -8.72
CA ALA A 31 -1.92 -9.21 -9.94
C ALA A 31 -2.10 -7.68 -9.90
N ALA A 32 -2.46 -7.12 -8.74
CA ALA A 32 -2.58 -5.67 -8.55
C ALA A 32 -1.21 -4.98 -8.60
N VAL A 33 -0.20 -5.54 -7.92
CA VAL A 33 1.17 -5.01 -7.87
C VAL A 33 1.83 -5.03 -9.24
N ILE A 34 1.59 -6.07 -10.06
CA ILE A 34 2.16 -6.18 -11.42
C ILE A 34 1.71 -5.03 -12.33
N ALA A 35 0.53 -4.44 -12.08
CA ALA A 35 0.04 -3.30 -12.86
C ALA A 35 0.94 -2.06 -12.73
N ASP A 36 1.67 -1.92 -11.61
CA ASP A 36 2.61 -0.82 -11.33
C ASP A 36 3.97 -1.36 -10.81
N ALA A 37 4.43 -2.46 -11.42
CA ALA A 37 5.61 -3.19 -10.95
C ALA A 37 6.88 -2.34 -10.91
N ASP A 38 7.07 -1.41 -11.86
CA ASP A 38 8.26 -0.56 -11.91
C ASP A 38 8.40 0.32 -10.67
N ARG A 39 7.29 0.83 -10.15
CA ARG A 39 7.29 1.62 -8.92
C ARG A 39 7.58 0.75 -7.71
N PHE A 40 6.86 -0.35 -7.55
CA PHE A 40 7.06 -1.24 -6.41
C PHE A 40 8.45 -1.88 -6.40
N ASN A 41 9.01 -2.18 -7.57
CA ASN A 41 10.40 -2.64 -7.69
C ASN A 41 11.38 -1.59 -7.16
N ARG A 42 11.21 -0.31 -7.51
CA ARG A 42 12.06 0.76 -6.99
C ARG A 42 11.92 0.91 -5.49
N GLN A 43 10.69 0.90 -4.96
CA GLN A 43 10.41 1.00 -3.52
C GLN A 43 10.97 -0.19 -2.73
N ALA A 44 10.89 -1.40 -3.28
CA ALA A 44 11.46 -2.59 -2.67
C ALA A 44 13.00 -2.57 -2.72
N THR A 45 13.58 -2.11 -3.82
CA THR A 45 15.04 -2.00 -3.98
C THR A 45 15.64 -0.97 -3.01
N SER A 46 14.95 0.15 -2.79
CA SER A 46 15.37 1.18 -1.83
C SER A 46 15.11 0.81 -0.37
N GLY A 47 14.47 -0.34 -0.11
CA GLY A 47 14.09 -0.79 1.23
C GLY A 47 12.94 0.00 1.86
N GLN A 48 12.25 0.83 1.09
CA GLN A 48 11.08 1.61 1.53
C GLN A 48 9.85 0.70 1.65
N LEU A 49 9.69 -0.23 0.71
CA LEU A 49 8.72 -1.31 0.80
C LEU A 49 9.44 -2.60 1.19
N LYS A 50 9.02 -3.22 2.30
CA LYS A 50 9.59 -4.47 2.80
C LYS A 50 8.59 -5.62 2.82
N GLY A 51 7.30 -5.32 2.87
CA GLY A 51 6.25 -6.32 2.95
C GLY A 51 4.85 -5.75 2.78
N PHE A 52 3.90 -6.66 2.63
CA PHE A 52 2.47 -6.36 2.70
C PHE A 52 1.84 -7.07 3.88
N ALA A 53 0.76 -6.53 4.41
CA ALA A 53 -0.04 -7.11 5.48
C ALA A 53 -1.53 -7.07 5.13
N LEU A 54 -2.27 -8.09 5.55
CA LEU A 54 -3.73 -8.04 5.56
C LEU A 54 -4.19 -7.24 6.78
N GLU A 55 -5.20 -6.41 6.62
CA GLU A 55 -5.85 -5.72 7.74
C GLU A 55 -6.32 -6.71 8.81
N ALA A 56 -5.94 -6.45 10.07
CA ALA A 56 -6.36 -7.28 11.19
C ALA A 56 -7.85 -7.10 11.51
N PRO A 57 -8.57 -8.19 11.86
CA PRO A 57 -9.98 -8.10 12.23
C PRO A 57 -10.18 -7.26 13.51
N GLY A 58 -11.24 -6.44 13.53
CA GLY A 58 -11.61 -5.62 14.69
C GLY A 58 -10.88 -4.28 14.83
N GLY A 59 -10.10 -3.89 13.82
CA GLY A 59 -9.48 -2.56 13.75
C GLY A 59 -10.44 -1.42 13.41
N SER A 60 -9.93 -0.18 13.46
CA SER A 60 -10.64 0.99 12.92
C SER A 60 -10.82 0.85 11.39
N PRO A 61 -11.85 1.50 10.79
CA PRO A 61 -12.13 1.36 9.37
C PRO A 61 -10.91 1.72 8.50
N ASN A 62 -10.32 0.73 7.82
CA ASN A 62 -9.31 0.96 6.81
C ASN A 62 -9.95 0.89 5.42
N LEU A 63 -10.27 2.04 4.84
CA LEU A 63 -10.97 2.12 3.54
C LEU A 63 -10.01 2.17 2.34
N THR A 64 -8.77 2.59 2.60
CA THR A 64 -7.79 2.93 1.57
C THR A 64 -6.45 2.21 1.74
N GLY A 65 -6.24 1.49 2.83
CA GLY A 65 -4.97 0.90 3.23
C GLY A 65 -4.16 1.83 4.13
N SER A 66 -3.01 1.32 4.59
CA SER A 66 -2.03 2.13 5.32
C SER A 66 -0.61 1.67 5.03
N TYR A 67 0.34 2.54 5.33
CA TYR A 67 1.77 2.37 5.20
C TYR A 67 2.43 2.83 6.51
N ASP A 68 3.28 1.95 7.03
CA ASP A 68 4.14 2.22 8.17
C ASP A 68 5.57 2.42 7.65
N LYS A 69 6.10 3.64 7.82
CA LYS A 69 7.43 4.01 7.34
C LYS A 69 8.54 3.35 8.15
N ALA A 70 8.33 3.09 9.43
CA ALA A 70 9.33 2.49 10.31
C ALA A 70 9.55 1.02 9.93
N THR A 71 8.46 0.29 9.67
CA THR A 71 8.52 -1.12 9.29
C THR A 71 8.66 -1.33 7.78
N GLY A 72 8.25 -0.36 6.97
CA GLY A 72 8.19 -0.48 5.51
C GLY A 72 7.05 -1.39 5.03
N VAL A 73 6.00 -1.56 5.83
CA VAL A 73 4.89 -2.48 5.54
C VAL A 73 3.67 -1.71 5.07
N VAL A 74 3.06 -2.19 3.97
CA VAL A 74 1.77 -1.74 3.47
C VAL A 74 0.67 -2.68 3.97
N THR A 75 -0.31 -2.16 4.71
CA THR A 75 -1.51 -2.89 5.11
C THR A 75 -2.63 -2.66 4.10
N ILE A 76 -3.20 -3.74 3.58
CA ILE A 76 -4.30 -3.74 2.61
C ILE A 76 -5.61 -4.09 3.31
N PRO A 77 -6.70 -3.34 3.09
CA PRO A 77 -8.02 -3.66 3.65
C PRO A 77 -8.50 -5.04 3.21
N ALA A 78 -9.02 -5.83 4.16
CA ALA A 78 -9.53 -7.16 3.83
C ALA A 78 -10.72 -7.09 2.85
N ALA A 79 -11.52 -6.03 2.95
CA ALA A 79 -12.69 -5.78 2.11
C ALA A 79 -12.36 -5.53 0.62
N SER A 80 -11.10 -5.21 0.28
CA SER A 80 -10.68 -4.99 -1.10
C SER A 80 -10.47 -6.31 -1.87
N PHE A 81 -10.25 -7.41 -1.16
CA PHE A 81 -10.05 -8.73 -1.76
C PHE A 81 -11.38 -9.39 -2.11
N GLN A 82 -11.38 -10.18 -3.19
CA GLN A 82 -12.51 -11.05 -3.53
C GLN A 82 -12.34 -12.40 -2.83
N SER A 83 -13.45 -13.05 -2.46
CA SER A 83 -13.44 -14.35 -1.78
C SER A 83 -12.81 -15.48 -2.58
N ALA A 84 -12.69 -15.35 -3.90
CA ALA A 84 -12.07 -16.33 -4.80
C ALA A 84 -11.51 -15.66 -6.06
N GLY A 85 -10.70 -16.42 -6.81
CA GLY A 85 -10.07 -15.98 -8.05
C GLY A 85 -8.70 -15.34 -7.84
N SER A 86 -7.95 -15.17 -8.94
CA SER A 86 -6.59 -14.63 -8.94
C SER A 86 -6.47 -13.23 -9.55
N ALA A 87 -7.54 -12.72 -10.18
CA ALA A 87 -7.53 -11.40 -10.79
C ALA A 87 -7.81 -10.32 -9.74
N ALA A 88 -7.02 -9.24 -9.75
CA ALA A 88 -7.30 -8.08 -8.93
C ALA A 88 -8.53 -7.33 -9.46
N ASN A 89 -9.52 -7.08 -8.60
CA ASN A 89 -10.65 -6.21 -8.90
C ASN A 89 -10.21 -4.73 -8.95
N ALA A 90 -11.12 -3.84 -9.35
CA ALA A 90 -10.83 -2.41 -9.45
C ALA A 90 -10.50 -1.76 -8.09
N ASP A 91 -11.18 -2.17 -7.01
CA ASP A 91 -10.95 -1.61 -5.67
C ASP A 91 -9.53 -1.94 -5.16
N LEU A 92 -9.11 -3.20 -5.25
CA LEU A 92 -7.76 -3.63 -4.87
C LEU A 92 -6.68 -2.93 -5.70
N LYS A 93 -6.89 -2.77 -7.01
CA LYS A 93 -5.96 -2.02 -7.86
C LYS A 93 -5.83 -0.57 -7.41
N ALA A 94 -6.95 0.10 -7.13
CA ALA A 94 -6.97 1.47 -6.65
C ALA A 94 -6.28 1.61 -5.28
N VAL A 95 -6.57 0.70 -4.35
CA VAL A 95 -5.92 0.66 -3.03
C VAL A 95 -4.41 0.44 -3.18
N VAL A 96 -3.97 -0.55 -3.96
CA VAL A 96 -2.54 -0.82 -4.16
C VAL A 96 -1.85 0.38 -4.81
N GLY A 97 -2.44 0.98 -5.86
CA GLY A 97 -1.89 2.17 -6.50
C GLY A 97 -1.75 3.36 -5.53
N LEU A 98 -2.75 3.56 -4.67
CA LEU A 98 -2.75 4.60 -3.65
C LEU A 98 -1.69 4.32 -2.58
N GLN A 99 -1.52 3.07 -2.16
CA GLN A 99 -0.46 2.73 -1.21
C GLN A 99 0.93 2.93 -1.79
N GLY A 100 1.13 2.65 -3.08
CA GLY A 100 2.34 3.08 -3.78
C GLY A 100 2.57 4.59 -3.65
N MET A 101 1.50 5.43 -3.72
CA MET A 101 1.59 6.89 -3.54
C MET A 101 1.91 7.27 -2.10
N SER A 102 1.38 6.55 -1.12
CA SER A 102 1.72 6.72 0.29
C SER A 102 3.20 6.43 0.55
N VAL A 103 3.75 5.35 -0.04
CA VAL A 103 5.18 5.03 0.11
C VAL A 103 6.05 6.12 -0.51
N ASP A 104 5.72 6.61 -1.70
CA ASP A 104 6.46 7.72 -2.32
C ASP A 104 6.38 8.98 -1.47
N PHE A 105 5.18 9.35 -1.01
CA PHE A 105 4.95 10.51 -0.15
C PHE A 105 5.78 10.45 1.12
N ALA A 106 5.80 9.30 1.80
CA ALA A 106 6.55 9.09 3.04
C ALA A 106 8.07 9.34 2.91
N HIS A 107 8.60 9.27 1.68
CA HIS A 107 10.03 9.46 1.40
C HIS A 107 10.36 10.75 0.65
N LYS A 108 9.36 11.61 0.41
CA LYS A 108 9.60 12.95 -0.15
C LYS A 108 10.26 13.87 0.88
N THR A 109 10.98 14.84 0.34
CA THR A 109 11.52 15.97 1.10
C THR A 109 10.71 17.23 0.83
N TRP A 110 10.64 18.11 1.81
CA TRP A 110 9.99 19.42 1.74
C TRP A 110 10.87 20.47 2.42
N GLN A 111 10.67 21.74 2.11
CA GLN A 111 11.34 22.84 2.79
C GLN A 111 10.43 23.40 3.88
N ASP A 112 10.94 23.51 5.10
CA ASP A 112 10.23 24.17 6.18
C ASP A 112 10.28 25.71 6.04
N PRO A 113 9.50 26.47 6.85
CA PRO A 113 9.51 27.93 6.78
C PRO A 113 10.87 28.58 7.09
N ALA A 114 11.80 27.84 7.72
CA ALA A 114 13.18 28.28 7.96
C ALA A 114 14.12 27.94 6.78
N GLY A 115 13.59 27.36 5.69
CA GLY A 115 14.34 26.95 4.52
C GLY A 115 15.11 25.64 4.67
N GLN A 116 14.90 24.89 5.76
CA GLN A 116 15.58 23.62 5.98
C GLN A 116 14.88 22.50 5.21
N THR A 117 15.67 21.64 4.57
CA THR A 117 15.14 20.42 3.95
C THR A 117 14.80 19.40 5.03
N ARG A 118 13.53 19.00 5.07
CA ARG A 118 12.99 17.98 5.97
C ARG A 118 12.47 16.81 5.13
N THR A 119 12.56 15.60 5.66
CA THR A 119 11.85 14.46 5.08
C THR A 119 10.47 14.38 5.73
N VAL A 120 9.47 13.93 4.98
CA VAL A 120 8.15 13.59 5.55
C VAL A 120 8.35 12.62 6.72
N ASP A 121 7.79 12.93 7.89
CA ASP A 121 7.87 12.06 9.07
C ASP A 121 6.67 11.10 9.15
N GLN A 122 6.68 10.20 10.15
CA GLN A 122 5.61 9.23 10.33
C GLN A 122 4.28 9.92 10.71
N ASP A 123 4.31 11.04 11.44
CA ASP A 123 3.09 11.73 11.86
C ASP A 123 2.37 12.35 10.66
N MET A 124 3.10 12.93 9.72
CA MET A 124 2.57 13.43 8.46
C MET A 124 1.92 12.30 7.62
N VAL A 125 2.55 11.12 7.58
CA VAL A 125 1.99 9.93 6.90
C VAL A 125 0.72 9.47 7.61
N SER A 126 0.76 9.35 8.94
CA SER A 126 -0.39 8.96 9.76
C SER A 126 -1.56 9.94 9.60
N ASN A 127 -1.31 11.26 9.58
CA ASN A 127 -2.33 12.29 9.41
C ASN A 127 -3.00 12.22 8.02
N LEU A 128 -2.22 12.01 6.96
CA LEU A 128 -2.77 11.80 5.61
C LEU A 128 -3.67 10.56 5.58
N GLN A 129 -3.19 9.45 6.11
CA GLN A 129 -3.93 8.19 6.11
C GLN A 129 -5.17 8.24 6.99
N ALA A 130 -5.11 8.92 8.13
CA ALA A 130 -6.27 9.18 8.98
C ALA A 130 -7.31 10.04 8.26
N THR A 131 -6.88 11.05 7.49
CA THR A 131 -7.78 11.89 6.69
C THR A 131 -8.47 11.08 5.59
N LEU A 132 -7.72 10.25 4.86
CA LEU A 132 -8.26 9.41 3.78
C LEU A 132 -9.21 8.33 4.32
N ASN A 133 -8.83 7.65 5.41
CA ASN A 133 -9.63 6.58 6.00
C ASN A 133 -10.81 7.11 6.85
N GLY A 134 -10.72 8.34 7.36
CA GLY A 134 -11.77 8.97 8.17
C GLY A 134 -12.97 9.46 7.38
N SER A 135 -12.91 9.48 6.04
CA SER A 135 -14.00 9.94 5.18
C SER A 135 -14.29 8.94 4.06
N PRO A 136 -15.43 8.23 4.10
CA PRO A 136 -15.83 7.31 3.03
C PRO A 136 -15.95 7.99 1.66
N VAL A 137 -16.37 9.26 1.62
CA VAL A 137 -16.48 10.05 0.39
C VAL A 137 -15.10 10.33 -0.19
N LEU A 138 -14.15 10.79 0.63
CA LEU A 138 -12.78 11.03 0.16
C LEU A 138 -12.10 9.73 -0.25
N ALA A 139 -12.25 8.65 0.52
CA ALA A 139 -11.73 7.33 0.18
C ALA A 139 -12.24 6.85 -1.18
N ALA A 140 -13.54 7.02 -1.46
CA ALA A 140 -14.12 6.64 -2.75
C ALA A 140 -13.59 7.51 -3.90
N GLN A 141 -13.51 8.83 -3.70
CA GLN A 141 -13.01 9.76 -4.73
C GLN A 141 -11.54 9.52 -5.06
N ILE A 142 -10.69 9.32 -4.04
CA ILE A 142 -9.26 9.06 -4.27
C ILE A 142 -9.07 7.73 -5.00
N LYS A 143 -9.83 6.68 -4.63
CA LYS A 143 -9.74 5.38 -5.31
C LYS A 143 -10.16 5.48 -6.77
N GLN A 144 -11.17 6.29 -7.09
CA GLN A 144 -11.56 6.56 -8.48
C GLN A 144 -10.50 7.36 -9.25
N ALA A 145 -9.78 8.27 -8.59
CA ALA A 145 -8.75 9.08 -9.24
C ALA A 145 -7.45 8.32 -9.53
N VAL A 146 -7.18 7.24 -8.78
CA VAL A 146 -6.00 6.38 -8.96
C VAL A 146 -6.25 5.21 -9.93
N ALA A 147 -7.52 4.85 -10.16
CA ALA A 147 -7.94 3.69 -10.96
C ALA A 147 -7.77 3.85 -12.47
#